data_AF-A8LK85-F1
#
_entry.id   AF-A8LK85-F1
#
_cell.length_a   1.000
_cell.length_b   1.000
_cell.length_c   1.000
_cell.angle_alpha   90.00
_cell.angle_beta   90.00
_cell.angle_gamma   90.00
#
_symmetry.space_group_name_H-M   'P 1'
#
loop_
_entity.id
_entity.type
_entity.pdbx_description
1 polymer ?
#
loop_
_entity_poly.entity_id
_entity_poly.type
_entity_poly.pdbx_seq_one_letter_code
_entity_poly.pdbx_strand_id
1 'polypeptide(L)'
;MTRNFPTLTARILPLCLGLAAAPVAAQTGAGSITGTLELDDARWVVASAGEGPVSGFSQTGADTEIRIVGTPEPHSPAGQGTLVLEIEAEAGMTEIDPQQVTVSLDHDGDTLVADDENIDLTVTAFMAGPSDLAIAGSFTAYMTENPQDGLIVDADTGGMRIDGNFQATIPRQDS
;
A
#
# COMPACT_ATOMS: atom_id res chain seq x y z
N MET A 1 -36.70 -42.83 59.88
CA MET A 1 -37.06 -41.39 59.81
C MET A 1 -36.11 -40.72 58.84
N THR A 2 -36.57 -40.54 57.60
CA THR A 2 -35.72 -40.33 56.42
C THR A 2 -36.03 -38.97 55.79
N ARG A 3 -35.11 -38.05 56.07
CA ARG A 3 -34.55 -36.95 55.26
C ARG A 3 -35.28 -36.36 54.04
N ASN A 4 -35.35 -35.03 54.13
CA ASN A 4 -34.81 -33.99 53.24
C ASN A 4 -35.64 -33.46 52.06
N PHE A 5 -35.71 -32.12 52.08
CA PHE A 5 -36.38 -31.17 51.21
C PHE A 5 -35.63 -30.91 49.87
N PRO A 6 -36.31 -30.31 48.88
CA PRO A 6 -35.90 -30.30 47.47
C PRO A 6 -35.00 -29.11 47.12
N THR A 7 -34.16 -29.27 46.09
CA THR A 7 -33.38 -28.17 45.47
C THR A 7 -33.88 -27.94 44.05
N LEU A 8 -34.67 -26.88 43.86
CA LEU A 8 -35.05 -26.36 42.55
C LEU A 8 -33.86 -25.62 41.94
N THR A 9 -33.26 -26.21 40.90
CA THR A 9 -32.18 -25.59 40.13
C THR A 9 -32.78 -24.85 38.95
N ALA A 10 -32.90 -23.52 39.08
CA ALA A 10 -33.31 -22.64 37.98
C ALA A 10 -32.17 -22.53 36.95
N ARG A 11 -32.44 -22.95 35.71
CA ARG A 11 -31.51 -22.78 34.57
C ARG A 11 -31.74 -21.42 33.91
N ILE A 12 -30.76 -20.55 34.02
CA ILE A 12 -30.67 -19.28 33.28
C ILE A 12 -30.11 -19.60 31.89
N LEU A 13 -30.87 -19.31 30.84
CA LEU A 13 -30.43 -19.42 29.43
C LEU A 13 -29.60 -18.17 29.06
N PRO A 14 -28.41 -18.33 28.46
CA PRO A 14 -27.63 -17.20 27.98
C PRO A 14 -28.24 -16.63 26.69
N LEU A 15 -28.48 -15.33 26.72
CA LEU A 15 -28.93 -14.51 25.60
C LEU A 15 -27.77 -14.37 24.61
N CYS A 16 -27.78 -15.12 23.51
CA CYS A 16 -26.86 -14.92 22.38
C CYS A 16 -27.19 -13.58 21.70
N LEU A 17 -26.52 -12.51 22.15
CA LEU A 17 -26.44 -11.26 21.41
C LEU A 17 -25.66 -11.52 20.12
N GLY A 18 -26.39 -11.71 19.03
CA GLY A 18 -25.82 -11.73 17.69
C GLY A 18 -25.15 -10.39 17.43
N LEU A 19 -23.82 -10.37 17.44
CA LEU A 19 -23.06 -9.30 16.83
C LEU A 19 -23.38 -9.34 15.33
N ALA A 20 -24.30 -8.48 14.91
CA ALA A 20 -24.41 -8.09 13.52
C ALA A 20 -23.06 -7.46 13.14
N ALA A 21 -22.21 -8.25 12.47
CA ALA A 21 -21.06 -7.73 11.77
C ALA A 21 -21.60 -6.72 10.75
N ALA A 22 -21.50 -5.43 11.06
CA ALA A 22 -21.81 -4.39 10.10
C ALA A 22 -20.91 -4.62 8.88
N PRO A 23 -21.45 -4.55 7.65
CA PRO A 23 -20.64 -4.67 6.46
C PRO A 23 -19.60 -3.55 6.52
N VAL A 24 -18.32 -3.93 6.53
CA VAL A 24 -17.22 -3.02 6.27
C VAL A 24 -17.54 -2.40 4.91
N ALA A 25 -18.04 -1.16 4.93
CA ALA A 25 -18.21 -0.39 3.72
C ALA A 25 -16.86 -0.40 3.01
N ALA A 26 -16.86 -0.93 1.78
CA ALA A 26 -15.74 -0.86 0.88
C ALA A 26 -15.22 0.58 0.89
N GLN A 27 -14.11 0.80 1.59
CA GLN A 27 -13.44 2.08 1.61
C GLN A 27 -13.04 2.35 0.18
N THR A 28 -13.44 3.51 -0.34
CA THR A 28 -13.37 3.90 -1.75
C THR A 28 -11.93 4.14 -2.26
N GLY A 29 -10.93 3.56 -1.60
CA GLY A 29 -9.53 3.54 -2.03
C GLY A 29 -9.11 2.12 -2.34
N ALA A 30 -8.25 1.96 -3.35
CA ALA A 30 -7.64 0.66 -3.69
C ALA A 30 -6.72 0.15 -2.56
N GLY A 31 -6.39 0.98 -1.57
CA GLY A 31 -5.42 0.68 -0.53
C GLY A 31 -4.96 1.92 0.22
N SER A 32 -3.86 1.80 0.96
CA SER A 32 -3.20 2.91 1.65
C SER A 32 -1.69 2.77 1.68
N ILE A 33 -1.01 3.90 1.77
CA ILE A 33 0.41 3.99 2.10
C ILE A 33 0.52 4.80 3.41
N THR A 34 1.25 4.29 4.39
CA THR A 34 1.47 4.95 5.68
C THR A 34 2.93 4.90 6.04
N GLY A 35 3.48 5.99 6.58
CA GLY A 35 4.90 6.08 6.80
C GLY A 35 5.32 7.37 7.49
N THR A 36 6.59 7.72 7.29
CA THR A 36 7.16 8.99 7.70
C THR A 36 7.88 9.65 6.53
N LEU A 37 7.78 10.98 6.45
CA LEU A 37 8.55 11.84 5.56
C LEU A 37 9.40 12.76 6.44
N GLU A 38 10.73 12.67 6.40
CA GLU A 38 11.61 13.45 7.29
C GLU A 38 11.25 13.32 8.79
N LEU A 39 10.84 12.11 9.21
CA LEU A 39 10.37 11.79 10.57
C LEU A 39 8.97 12.30 10.93
N ASP A 40 8.31 13.04 10.05
CA ASP A 40 6.91 13.45 10.24
C ASP A 40 5.96 12.37 9.70
N ASP A 41 4.91 12.05 10.48
CA ASP A 41 3.91 11.07 10.08
C ASP A 41 3.23 11.47 8.76
N ALA A 42 3.21 10.54 7.81
CA ALA A 42 2.63 10.75 6.49
C ALA A 42 1.68 9.61 6.10
N ARG A 43 0.64 9.95 5.36
CA ARG A 43 -0.37 9.01 4.90
C ARG A 43 -0.87 9.38 3.52
N TRP A 44 -1.00 8.36 2.68
CA TRP A 44 -1.62 8.44 1.37
C TRP A 44 -2.72 7.40 1.23
N VAL A 45 -3.71 7.73 0.43
CA VAL A 45 -4.77 6.83 -0.02
C VAL A 45 -4.42 6.39 -1.43
N VAL A 46 -4.43 5.09 -1.69
CA VAL A 46 -4.07 4.57 -3.02
C VAL A 46 -5.20 4.90 -3.99
N ALA A 47 -4.86 5.63 -5.05
CA ALA A 47 -5.80 6.09 -6.05
C ALA A 47 -6.34 4.90 -6.86
N SER A 48 -7.65 4.71 -6.79
CA SER A 48 -8.40 3.78 -7.63
C SER A 48 -8.90 4.48 -8.91
N ALA A 49 -9.39 3.71 -9.88
CA ALA A 49 -9.94 4.22 -11.15
C ALA A 49 -10.84 5.46 -10.98
N GLY A 50 -10.65 6.48 -11.82
CA GLY A 50 -11.39 7.75 -11.76
C GLY A 50 -10.71 8.89 -12.54
N GLU A 51 -11.14 10.13 -12.29
CA GLU A 51 -10.48 11.33 -12.80
C GLU A 51 -9.22 11.62 -11.95
N GLY A 52 -8.02 11.39 -12.49
CA GLY A 52 -6.76 11.60 -11.77
C GLY A 52 -5.66 10.60 -12.14
N PRO A 53 -4.51 10.61 -11.45
CA PRO A 53 -3.49 9.58 -11.60
C PRO A 53 -4.03 8.26 -11.04
N VAL A 54 -3.87 7.18 -11.80
CA VAL A 54 -4.49 5.90 -11.48
C VAL A 54 -3.42 4.87 -11.14
N SER A 55 -3.66 4.10 -10.07
CA SER A 55 -2.86 2.90 -9.78
C SER A 55 -3.31 1.74 -10.67
N GLY A 56 -2.37 0.91 -11.09
CA GLY A 56 -2.69 -0.25 -11.92
C GLY A 56 -1.48 -1.12 -12.17
N PHE A 57 -1.71 -2.25 -12.81
CA PHE A 57 -0.62 -3.12 -13.26
C PHE A 57 -0.84 -3.59 -14.69
N SER A 58 0.25 -3.82 -15.41
CA SER A 58 0.29 -4.47 -16.70
C SER A 58 1.12 -5.76 -16.60
N GLN A 59 0.87 -6.73 -17.46
CA GLN A 59 1.63 -7.97 -17.48
C GLN A 59 1.84 -8.44 -18.92
N THR A 60 3.10 -8.59 -19.31
CA THR A 60 3.54 -9.00 -20.64
C THR A 60 4.44 -10.23 -20.51
N GLY A 61 3.87 -11.42 -20.71
CA GLY A 61 4.62 -12.66 -20.49
C GLY A 61 4.88 -12.89 -19.00
N ALA A 62 6.16 -12.95 -18.61
CA ALA A 62 6.57 -13.05 -17.21
C ALA A 62 6.78 -11.67 -16.55
N ASP A 63 6.91 -10.62 -17.36
CA ASP A 63 7.20 -9.27 -16.89
C ASP A 63 5.91 -8.62 -16.38
N THR A 64 5.98 -8.03 -15.20
CA THR A 64 4.86 -7.32 -14.56
C THR A 64 5.32 -5.92 -14.17
N GLU A 65 4.57 -4.92 -14.63
CA GLU A 65 4.77 -3.52 -14.32
C GLU A 65 3.66 -3.08 -13.37
N ILE A 66 4.03 -2.55 -12.22
CA ILE A 66 3.11 -2.19 -11.14
C ILE A 66 3.30 -0.71 -10.85
N ARG A 67 2.20 0.03 -10.91
CA ARG A 67 2.16 1.45 -10.58
C ARG A 67 1.19 1.68 -9.44
N ILE A 68 1.71 2.09 -8.29
CA ILE A 68 0.92 2.43 -7.10
C ILE A 68 1.00 3.94 -6.90
N VAL A 69 -0.15 4.61 -7.01
CA VAL A 69 -0.26 6.05 -6.79
C VAL A 69 -0.95 6.30 -5.46
N GLY A 70 -0.28 6.98 -4.55
CA GLY A 70 -0.85 7.50 -3.30
C GLY A 70 -1.11 9.00 -3.39
N THR A 71 -2.31 9.44 -3.01
CA THR A 71 -2.65 10.86 -2.84
C THR A 71 -2.92 11.17 -1.36
N PRO A 72 -2.61 12.38 -0.85
CA PRO A 72 -2.88 12.75 0.54
C PRO A 72 -4.38 12.67 0.90
N GLU A 73 -5.24 13.02 -0.06
CA GLU A 73 -6.69 12.95 0.06
C GLU A 73 -7.29 11.99 -0.99
N PRO A 74 -8.35 11.23 -0.64
CA PRO A 74 -9.07 10.42 -1.62
C PRO A 74 -9.63 11.27 -2.77
N HIS A 75 -9.50 10.80 -4.01
CA HIS A 75 -10.01 11.48 -5.22
C HIS A 75 -9.41 12.87 -5.49
N SER A 76 -8.28 13.21 -4.87
CA SER A 76 -7.54 14.41 -5.23
C SER A 76 -6.94 14.27 -6.64
N PRO A 77 -6.92 15.34 -7.45
CA PRO A 77 -6.10 15.34 -8.65
C PRO A 77 -4.61 15.14 -8.28
N ALA A 78 -3.81 14.69 -9.26
CA ALA A 78 -2.35 14.70 -9.13
C ALA A 78 -1.86 16.11 -8.76
N GLY A 79 -0.92 16.19 -7.85
CA GLY A 79 -0.31 17.44 -7.40
C GLY A 79 0.46 17.25 -6.10
N GLN A 80 0.68 18.35 -5.37
CA GLN A 80 1.50 18.36 -4.16
C GLN A 80 1.16 17.22 -3.19
N GLY A 81 2.19 16.48 -2.81
CA GLY A 81 2.12 15.32 -1.94
C GLY A 81 1.73 14.01 -2.64
N THR A 82 1.59 13.99 -3.97
CA THR A 82 1.35 12.74 -4.71
C THR A 82 2.61 11.88 -4.69
N LEU A 83 2.47 10.67 -4.17
CA LEU A 83 3.51 9.65 -4.13
C LEU A 83 3.23 8.62 -5.23
N VAL A 84 4.24 8.26 -6.02
CA VAL A 84 4.15 7.21 -7.03
C VAL A 84 5.26 6.20 -6.78
N LEU A 85 4.88 4.93 -6.65
CA LEU A 85 5.78 3.79 -6.58
C LEU A 85 5.59 2.96 -7.85
N GLU A 86 6.64 2.87 -8.65
CA GLU A 86 6.70 2.08 -9.88
C GLU A 86 7.65 0.90 -9.64
N ILE A 87 7.18 -0.31 -9.95
CA ILE A 87 7.90 -1.56 -9.76
C ILE A 87 7.81 -2.35 -11.06
N GLU A 88 8.96 -2.60 -11.68
CA GLU A 88 9.10 -3.61 -12.72
C GLU A 88 9.64 -4.89 -12.09
N ALA A 89 9.03 -6.02 -12.41
CA ALA A 89 9.44 -7.28 -11.82
C ALA A 89 9.14 -8.48 -12.73
N GLU A 90 9.87 -9.57 -12.48
CA GLU A 90 9.47 -10.88 -12.98
C GLU A 90 8.45 -11.47 -11.99
N ALA A 91 7.22 -11.71 -12.45
CA ALA A 91 6.16 -12.23 -11.59
C ALA A 91 6.09 -13.76 -11.63
N GLY A 92 6.33 -14.37 -10.47
CA GLY A 92 5.81 -15.69 -10.16
C GLY A 92 4.31 -15.61 -9.78
N MET A 93 3.66 -16.76 -9.61
CA MET A 93 2.25 -16.79 -9.19
C MET A 93 2.03 -16.23 -7.76
N THR A 94 3.05 -16.28 -6.89
CA THR A 94 2.92 -15.96 -5.45
C THR A 94 4.07 -15.13 -4.88
N GLU A 95 5.10 -14.86 -5.69
CA GLU A 95 6.29 -14.12 -5.32
C GLU A 95 6.65 -13.20 -6.48
N ILE A 96 7.31 -12.09 -6.16
CA ILE A 96 7.76 -11.08 -7.11
C ILE A 96 9.22 -10.77 -6.82
N ASP A 97 10.04 -10.69 -7.86
CA ASP A 97 11.44 -10.28 -7.79
C ASP A 97 11.56 -8.90 -8.47
N PRO A 98 11.59 -7.79 -7.70
CA PRO A 98 11.72 -6.45 -8.25
C PRO A 98 13.04 -6.32 -9.03
N GLN A 99 12.93 -5.99 -10.32
CA GLN A 99 14.08 -5.75 -11.20
C GLN A 99 14.42 -4.26 -11.28
N GLN A 100 13.40 -3.41 -11.25
CA GLN A 100 13.55 -1.96 -11.21
C GLN A 100 12.48 -1.38 -10.29
N VAL A 101 12.88 -0.39 -9.48
CA VAL A 101 11.96 0.30 -8.58
C VAL A 101 12.26 1.79 -8.66
N THR A 102 11.19 2.58 -8.78
CA THR A 102 11.27 4.05 -8.73
C THR A 102 10.21 4.56 -7.77
N VAL A 103 10.60 5.48 -6.89
CA VAL A 103 9.70 6.20 -5.99
C VAL A 103 9.78 7.67 -6.34
N SER A 104 8.66 8.31 -6.65
CA SER A 104 8.60 9.76 -6.88
C SER A 104 7.56 10.44 -6.00
N LEU A 105 7.87 11.66 -5.57
CA LEU A 105 7.03 12.48 -4.69
C LEU A 105 6.98 13.91 -5.24
N ASP A 106 5.78 14.40 -5.51
CA ASP A 106 5.55 15.83 -5.76
C ASP A 106 5.65 16.56 -4.42
N HIS A 107 6.68 17.40 -4.24
CA HIS A 107 6.95 18.12 -3.01
C HIS A 107 7.33 19.57 -3.32
N ASP A 108 6.59 20.51 -2.74
CA ASP A 108 6.84 21.96 -2.85
C ASP A 108 7.00 22.52 -4.28
N GLY A 109 6.40 21.85 -5.27
CA GLY A 109 6.43 22.26 -6.69
C GLY A 109 7.55 21.61 -7.49
N ASP A 110 8.40 20.82 -6.85
CA ASP A 110 9.41 19.98 -7.46
C ASP A 110 9.03 18.50 -7.38
N THR A 111 9.69 17.65 -8.16
CA THR A 111 9.52 16.19 -8.08
C THR A 111 10.79 15.59 -7.52
N LEU A 112 10.67 15.02 -6.33
CA LEU A 112 11.73 14.22 -5.72
C LEU A 112 11.63 12.80 -6.28
N VAL A 113 12.76 12.20 -6.61
CA VAL A 113 12.83 10.85 -7.18
C VAL A 113 13.91 10.06 -6.47
N ALA A 114 13.63 8.79 -6.22
CA ALA A 114 14.60 7.77 -5.86
C ALA A 114 14.53 6.64 -6.87
N ASP A 115 15.69 6.18 -7.31
CA ASP A 115 15.85 5.00 -8.17
C ASP A 115 16.29 3.79 -7.34
N ASP A 116 16.43 2.64 -7.99
CA ASP A 116 16.63 1.31 -7.39
C ASP A 116 17.74 1.27 -6.33
N GLU A 117 18.89 1.89 -6.61
CA GLU A 117 20.04 1.94 -5.70
C GLU A 117 19.80 2.75 -4.42
N ASN A 118 18.78 3.61 -4.42
CA ASN A 118 18.39 4.47 -3.30
C ASN A 118 17.10 3.98 -2.61
N ILE A 119 16.61 2.79 -2.96
CA ILE A 119 15.39 2.20 -2.45
C ILE A 119 15.67 0.83 -1.83
N ASP A 120 15.24 0.66 -0.58
CA ASP A 120 15.09 -0.65 0.04
C ASP A 120 13.61 -1.03 0.01
N LEU A 121 13.22 -1.93 -0.90
CA LEU A 121 11.85 -2.42 -1.07
C LEU A 121 11.73 -3.87 -0.60
N THR A 122 10.76 -4.13 0.28
CA THR A 122 10.37 -5.48 0.67
C THR A 122 8.89 -5.72 0.35
N VAL A 123 8.60 -6.67 -0.53
CA VAL A 123 7.23 -7.14 -0.78
C VAL A 123 6.92 -8.33 0.12
N THR A 124 5.86 -8.22 0.92
CA THR A 124 5.46 -9.24 1.90
C THR A 124 4.24 -10.06 1.46
N ALA A 125 3.44 -9.51 0.54
CA ALA A 125 2.33 -10.23 -0.07
C ALA A 125 2.21 -9.82 -1.54
N PHE A 126 2.03 -10.82 -2.40
CA PHE A 126 1.82 -10.64 -3.82
C PHE A 126 0.85 -11.70 -4.34
N MET A 127 -0.28 -11.28 -4.89
CA MET A 127 -1.28 -12.15 -5.50
C MET A 127 -1.83 -11.49 -6.76
N ALA A 128 -1.40 -11.97 -7.92
CA ALA A 128 -1.90 -11.53 -9.21
C ALA A 128 -3.10 -12.38 -9.65
N GLY A 129 -4.24 -11.72 -9.84
CA GLY A 129 -5.45 -12.28 -10.43
C GLY A 129 -5.60 -11.92 -11.92
N PRO A 130 -6.70 -12.35 -12.57
CA PRO A 130 -6.96 -12.01 -13.96
C PRO A 130 -7.28 -10.52 -14.17
N SER A 131 -7.89 -9.85 -13.18
CA SER A 131 -8.39 -8.48 -13.27
C SER A 131 -7.77 -7.52 -12.27
N ASP A 132 -7.17 -8.04 -11.20
CA ASP A 132 -6.62 -7.27 -10.10
C ASP A 132 -5.32 -7.90 -9.59
N LEU A 133 -4.56 -7.11 -8.84
CA LEU A 133 -3.33 -7.52 -8.20
C LEU A 133 -3.35 -6.98 -6.77
N ALA A 134 -3.27 -7.88 -5.79
CA ALA A 134 -3.13 -7.53 -4.39
C ALA A 134 -1.65 -7.56 -4.00
N ILE A 135 -1.15 -6.45 -3.46
CA ILE A 135 0.25 -6.28 -3.07
C ILE A 135 0.35 -5.57 -1.71
N ALA A 136 1.29 -6.01 -0.89
CA ALA A 136 1.65 -5.33 0.34
C ALA A 136 3.15 -5.42 0.60
N GLY A 137 3.72 -4.41 1.24
CA GLY A 137 5.14 -4.32 1.49
C GLY A 137 5.54 -3.10 2.30
N SER A 138 6.85 -2.90 2.39
CA SER A 138 7.48 -1.74 2.99
C SER A 138 8.58 -1.23 2.07
N PHE A 139 8.84 0.06 2.10
CA PHE A 139 9.97 0.67 1.41
C PHE A 139 10.62 1.74 2.27
N THR A 140 11.93 1.91 2.13
CA THR A 140 12.64 3.13 2.51
C THR A 140 13.29 3.69 1.26
N ALA A 141 13.15 4.99 1.01
CA ALA A 141 13.76 5.64 -0.15
C ALA A 141 14.43 6.96 0.25
N TYR A 142 15.57 7.25 -0.39
CA TYR A 142 16.24 8.55 -0.32
C TYR A 142 16.07 9.28 -1.65
N MET A 143 15.32 10.38 -1.62
CA MET A 143 14.81 11.06 -2.80
C MET A 143 15.55 12.38 -3.05
N THR A 144 15.74 12.75 -4.31
CA THR A 144 16.36 14.01 -4.74
C THR A 144 15.67 14.58 -5.98
N GLU A 145 15.76 15.90 -6.21
CA GLU A 145 15.14 16.58 -7.36
C GLU A 145 15.77 16.20 -8.71
N ASN A 146 17.04 15.80 -8.69
CA ASN A 146 17.82 15.50 -9.89
C ASN A 146 18.58 14.19 -9.69
N PRO A 147 17.91 13.03 -9.73
CA PRO A 147 18.59 11.76 -9.61
C PRO A 147 19.65 11.63 -10.70
N GLN A 148 20.79 11.06 -10.34
CA GLN A 148 21.82 10.68 -11.30
C GLN A 148 22.01 9.18 -11.21
N ASP A 149 21.87 8.49 -12.33
CA ASP A 149 22.12 7.06 -12.41
C ASP A 149 23.50 6.71 -11.84
N GLY A 150 23.53 5.74 -10.93
CA GLY A 150 24.72 5.28 -10.21
C GLY A 150 25.12 6.13 -9.00
N LEU A 151 24.31 7.10 -8.58
CA LEU A 151 24.56 7.93 -7.41
C LEU A 151 23.72 7.50 -6.21
N ILE A 152 24.41 7.03 -5.17
CA ILE A 152 23.80 6.79 -3.86
C ILE A 152 23.61 8.13 -3.15
N VAL A 153 22.35 8.40 -2.78
CA VAL A 153 21.88 9.58 -2.06
C VAL A 153 21.59 9.18 -0.61
N ASP A 154 22.03 10.01 0.32
CA ASP A 154 21.74 9.89 1.76
C ASP A 154 21.42 11.26 2.38
N ALA A 155 21.14 11.27 3.69
CA ALA A 155 20.86 12.49 4.43
C ALA A 155 22.02 13.50 4.44
N ASP A 156 23.27 13.04 4.34
CA ASP A 156 24.46 13.92 4.32
C ASP A 156 24.63 14.60 2.96
N THR A 157 24.14 13.97 1.89
CA THR A 157 24.09 14.54 0.52
C THR A 157 22.85 15.40 0.25
N GLY A 158 21.97 15.56 1.24
CA GLY A 158 20.75 16.37 1.15
C GLY A 158 19.54 15.63 0.58
N GLY A 159 19.56 14.29 0.56
CA GLY A 159 18.41 13.48 0.19
C GLY A 159 17.30 13.54 1.22
N MET A 160 16.06 13.59 0.74
CA MET A 160 14.87 13.48 1.58
C MET A 160 14.54 12.00 1.81
N ARG A 161 14.39 11.58 3.06
CA ARG A 161 14.04 10.22 3.42
C ARG A 161 12.53 10.04 3.55
N ILE A 162 12.01 9.02 2.88
CA ILE A 162 10.67 8.48 3.09
C ILE A 162 10.80 7.03 3.56
N ASP A 163 9.99 6.65 4.56
CA ASP A 163 9.89 5.30 5.10
C ASP A 163 8.41 4.93 5.16
N GLY A 164 7.98 3.94 4.37
CA GLY A 164 6.58 3.67 4.11
C GLY A 164 6.23 2.19 4.14
N ASN A 165 4.98 1.92 4.52
CA ASN A 165 4.33 0.63 4.39
C ASN A 165 3.13 0.81 3.46
N PHE A 166 2.92 -0.14 2.56
CA PHE A 166 1.82 -0.08 1.61
C PHE A 166 1.03 -1.38 1.60
N GLN A 167 -0.26 -1.24 1.33
CA GLN A 167 -1.18 -2.34 1.04
C GLN A 167 -2.19 -1.84 0.02
N ALA A 168 -2.31 -2.55 -1.11
CA ALA A 168 -3.21 -2.17 -2.19
C ALA A 168 -3.74 -3.37 -2.96
N THR A 169 -4.92 -3.19 -3.55
CA THR A 169 -5.49 -4.02 -4.61
C THR A 169 -5.71 -3.13 -5.82
N ILE A 170 -4.88 -3.30 -6.85
CA ILE A 170 -4.86 -2.43 -8.03
C ILE A 170 -5.42 -3.17 -9.26
N PRO A 171 -6.17 -2.47 -10.13
CA PRO A 171 -6.76 -3.10 -11.32
C PRO A 171 -5.72 -3.34 -12.41
N ARG A 172 -5.97 -4.32 -13.26
CA ARG A 172 -5.22 -4.52 -14.50
C ARG A 172 -5.50 -3.36 -15.45
N GLN A 173 -4.46 -2.81 -16.06
CA GLN A 173 -4.61 -1.86 -17.16
C GLN A 173 -4.57 -2.65 -18.46
N ASP A 174 -5.66 -2.59 -19.21
CA ASP A 174 -5.70 -3.09 -20.57
C ASP A 174 -4.89 -2.13 -21.44
N SER A 175 -3.67 -2.53 -21.79
CA SER A 175 -2.81 -1.88 -22.78
C SER A 175 -3.40 -1.94 -24.18
#